data_AF-A0A7S3THN3-F1
#
_entry.id   AF-A0A7S3THN3-F1
#
_cell.length_a   1.000
_cell.length_b   1.000
_cell.length_c   1.000
_cell.angle_alpha   90.00
_cell.angle_beta   90.00
_cell.angle_gamma   90.00
#
_symmetry.space_group_name_H-M   'P 1'
#
loop_
_entity.id
_entity.type
_entity.pdbx_description
1 polymer ?
#
loop_
_entity_poly.entity_id
_entity_poly.type
_entity_poly.pdbx_seq_one_letter_code
_entity_poly.pdbx_strand_id
1 'polypeptide(L)'
;GGAPAVIAFGDVASALDLHRISYSNLGGHGPDLGGPHGIRYHNVAISGGNSVDMVVTAVSEYHADNARINGQRLDSHLVEGLARAFGAVNLQAETSVELSVDFYKSGTNASVKM
;
A
#
# COMPACT_ATOMS: atom_id res chain seq x y z
N GLY A 1 30.39 24.44 25.28
CA GLY A 1 29.00 24.51 24.78
C GLY A 1 29.03 24.30 23.29
N GLY A 2 28.51 23.17 22.84
CA GLY A 2 28.55 22.73 21.45
C GLY A 2 28.22 21.24 21.45
N ALA A 3 26.94 20.92 21.34
CA ALA A 3 26.52 19.53 21.21
C ALA A 3 27.06 18.99 19.87
N PRO A 4 27.53 17.73 19.81
CA PRO A 4 27.94 17.14 18.55
C PRO A 4 26.70 17.02 17.65
N ALA A 5 26.86 17.35 16.38
CA ALA A 5 25.88 17.02 15.35
C ALA A 5 25.81 15.50 15.24
N VAL A 6 24.76 14.91 15.78
CA VAL A 6 24.44 13.49 15.54
C VAL A 6 23.81 13.43 14.15
N ILE A 7 24.62 13.16 13.14
CA ILE A 7 24.09 12.70 11.85
C ILE A 7 23.77 11.22 12.05
N ALA A 8 22.53 10.94 12.42
CA ALA A 8 22.02 9.57 12.46
C ALA A 8 21.85 9.09 11.01
N PHE A 9 22.85 8.38 10.49
CA PHE A 9 22.64 7.44 9.39
C PHE A 9 22.30 6.08 10.01
N GLY A 10 21.05 5.94 10.43
CA GLY A 10 20.49 4.68 10.95
C GLY A 10 19.43 4.19 10.00
N ASP A 11 19.67 3.00 9.44
CA ASP A 11 18.83 2.23 8.51
C ASP A 11 18.61 2.84 7.13
N VAL A 12 19.29 2.26 6.13
CA VAL A 12 18.67 2.15 4.80
C VAL A 12 17.31 1.49 5.03
N ALA A 13 16.23 2.27 4.94
CA ALA A 13 14.88 1.75 5.07
C ALA A 13 14.60 0.80 3.89
N SER A 14 14.94 -0.48 4.06
CA SER A 14 14.64 -1.59 3.14
C SER A 14 13.15 -1.99 3.18
N ALA A 15 12.29 -1.14 3.71
CA ALA A 15 10.87 -1.40 3.92
C ALA A 15 10.02 -0.46 3.06
N LEU A 16 8.96 -1.01 2.45
CA LEU A 16 7.98 -0.22 1.71
C LEU A 16 7.13 0.62 2.69
N ASP A 17 7.03 1.92 2.44
CA ASP A 17 6.16 2.84 3.20
C ASP A 17 4.74 2.85 2.62
N LEU A 18 3.86 2.06 3.22
CA LEU A 18 2.48 1.89 2.77
C LEU A 18 1.49 2.85 3.47
N HIS A 19 1.98 3.94 4.07
CA HIS A 19 1.13 4.85 4.85
C HIS A 19 0.24 5.79 4.01
N ARG A 20 0.49 5.88 2.70
CA ARG A 20 -0.13 6.89 1.84
C ARG A 20 -0.96 6.23 0.75
N ILE A 21 -2.26 6.14 0.94
CA ILE A 21 -3.18 5.64 -0.08
C ILE A 21 -3.56 6.80 -1.00
N SER A 22 -3.40 6.63 -2.31
CA SER A 22 -3.94 7.57 -3.30
C SER A 22 -5.40 7.28 -3.62
N TYR A 23 -5.72 5.99 -3.79
CA TYR A 23 -7.09 5.51 -3.97
C TYR A 23 -7.20 4.04 -3.53
N SER A 24 -8.41 3.63 -3.18
CA SER A 24 -8.78 2.26 -2.84
C SER A 24 -10.13 1.93 -3.44
N ASN A 25 -10.12 1.09 -4.48
CA ASN A 25 -11.29 0.61 -5.20
C ASN A 25 -10.99 -0.79 -5.79
N LEU A 26 -10.47 -1.70 -4.96
CA LEU A 26 -10.05 -3.03 -5.40
C LEU A 26 -11.24 -3.77 -6.05
N GLY A 27 -11.05 -4.24 -7.28
CA GLY A 27 -12.11 -4.90 -8.05
C GLY A 27 -13.36 -4.05 -8.34
N GLY A 28 -13.36 -2.75 -8.02
CA GLY A 28 -14.54 -1.89 -8.14
C GLY A 28 -15.43 -1.83 -6.88
N HIS A 29 -14.99 -2.39 -5.75
CA HIS A 29 -15.80 -2.47 -4.52
C HIS A 29 -15.71 -1.24 -3.60
N GLY A 30 -14.99 -0.20 -4.00
CA GLY A 30 -14.81 1.04 -3.25
C GLY A 30 -13.72 0.98 -2.17
N PRO A 31 -13.64 2.01 -1.30
CA PRO A 31 -14.57 3.14 -1.17
C PRO A 31 -14.55 4.17 -2.32
N ASP A 32 -13.48 4.25 -3.12
CA ASP A 32 -13.33 5.25 -4.19
C ASP A 32 -14.04 4.81 -5.49
N LEU A 33 -15.35 4.64 -5.41
CA LEU A 33 -16.19 4.18 -6.51
C LEU A 33 -16.14 5.15 -7.71
N GLY A 34 -16.19 4.58 -8.92
CA GLY A 34 -16.03 5.32 -10.18
C GLY A 34 -14.58 5.66 -10.54
N GLY A 35 -13.62 5.38 -9.64
CA GLY A 35 -12.18 5.49 -9.89
C GLY A 35 -11.54 4.22 -10.47
N PRO A 36 -10.21 4.22 -10.68
CA PRO A 36 -9.47 3.06 -11.17
C PRO A 36 -9.62 1.84 -10.24
N HIS A 37 -9.70 0.64 -10.81
CA HIS A 37 -9.83 -0.59 -10.02
C HIS A 37 -8.46 -0.98 -9.42
N GLY A 38 -8.37 -1.01 -8.09
CA GLY A 38 -7.15 -1.37 -7.36
C GLY A 38 -6.93 -0.53 -6.11
N ILE A 39 -5.80 -0.74 -5.46
CA ILE A 39 -5.31 0.07 -4.33
C ILE A 39 -3.96 0.64 -4.74
N ARG A 40 -3.82 1.97 -4.77
CA ARG A 40 -2.52 2.60 -5.01
C ARG A 40 -1.98 3.20 -3.72
N TYR A 41 -0.79 2.74 -3.34
CA TYR A 41 0.02 3.34 -2.31
C TYR A 41 1.07 4.24 -2.96
N HIS A 42 1.14 5.49 -2.53
CA HIS A 42 2.00 6.52 -3.10
C HIS A 42 3.33 6.60 -2.37
N ASN A 43 4.41 6.78 -3.14
CA ASN A 43 5.76 7.02 -2.60
C ASN A 43 6.17 5.95 -1.57
N VAL A 44 5.97 4.68 -1.92
CA VAL A 44 6.32 3.53 -1.07
C VAL A 44 7.82 3.32 -0.96
N ALA A 45 8.59 3.83 -1.92
CA ALA A 45 10.04 3.73 -1.95
C ALA A 45 10.65 4.81 -2.85
N ILE A 46 11.96 5.00 -2.73
CA ILE A 46 12.79 5.72 -3.69
C ILE A 46 13.70 4.73 -4.40
N SER A 47 13.66 4.69 -5.73
CA SER A 47 14.55 3.86 -6.56
C SER A 47 15.19 4.70 -7.66
N GLY A 48 16.53 4.70 -7.72
CA GLY A 48 17.28 5.49 -8.70
C GLY A 48 16.95 6.99 -8.65
N GLY A 49 16.66 7.54 -7.47
CA GLY A 49 16.24 8.94 -7.29
C GLY A 49 14.79 9.24 -7.67
N ASN A 50 14.01 8.25 -8.10
CA ASN A 50 12.60 8.40 -8.44
C ASN A 50 11.73 7.86 -7.31
N SER A 51 10.64 8.58 -7.00
CA SER A 51 9.58 8.06 -6.15
C SER A 51 8.82 6.94 -6.87
N VAL A 52 8.48 5.90 -6.12
CA VAL A 52 7.80 4.70 -6.60
C VAL A 52 6.46 4.54 -5.89
N ASP A 53 5.40 4.28 -6.64
CA ASP A 53 4.09 3.87 -6.13
C ASP A 53 3.97 2.34 -6.24
N MET A 54 3.23 1.72 -5.31
CA MET A 54 2.82 0.32 -5.38
C MET A 54 1.33 0.26 -5.70
N VAL A 55 0.92 -0.57 -6.64
CA VAL A 55 -0.48 -0.78 -7.00
C VAL A 55 -0.84 -2.24 -6.86
N VAL A 56 -1.92 -2.51 -6.12
CA VAL A 56 -2.52 -3.83 -5.97
C VAL A 56 -3.78 -3.90 -6.81
N THR A 57 -3.89 -4.88 -7.69
CA THR A 57 -5.07 -5.12 -8.54
C THR A 57 -5.58 -6.53 -8.37
N ALA A 58 -6.89 -6.72 -8.45
CA ALA A 58 -7.50 -8.04 -8.56
C ALA A 58 -7.48 -8.46 -10.03
N VAL A 59 -6.88 -9.62 -10.32
CA VAL A 59 -6.85 -10.19 -11.69
C VAL A 59 -7.85 -11.33 -11.86
N SER A 60 -8.44 -11.80 -10.75
CA SER A 60 -9.65 -12.63 -10.74
C SER A 60 -10.82 -11.88 -10.09
N GLU A 61 -11.98 -12.55 -10.01
CA GLU A 61 -13.12 -12.03 -9.23
C GLU A 61 -12.71 -11.81 -7.76
N TYR A 62 -13.20 -10.72 -7.18
CA TYR A 62 -12.88 -10.28 -5.83
C TYR A 62 -14.16 -9.96 -5.08
N HIS A 63 -14.33 -10.54 -3.90
CA HIS A 63 -15.43 -10.24 -3.00
C HIS A 63 -14.89 -9.71 -1.67
N ALA A 64 -15.24 -8.47 -1.35
CA ALA A 64 -14.90 -7.88 -0.06
C ALA A 64 -15.96 -8.23 0.99
N ASP A 65 -15.55 -8.55 2.21
CA ASP A 65 -16.42 -8.53 3.39
C ASP A 65 -16.73 -7.07 3.80
N ASN A 66 -15.69 -6.24 3.83
CA ASN A 66 -15.77 -4.80 4.05
C ASN A 66 -14.69 -4.07 3.24
N ALA A 67 -15.06 -3.60 2.04
CA ALA A 67 -14.12 -2.90 1.15
C ALA A 67 -13.57 -1.58 1.73
N ARG A 68 -14.25 -0.98 2.71
CA ARG A 68 -13.82 0.31 3.29
C ARG A 68 -12.47 0.19 4.01
N ILE A 69 -12.12 -0.99 4.50
CA ILE A 69 -10.85 -1.21 5.21
C ILE A 69 -9.69 -1.58 4.28
N ASN A 70 -9.93 -1.73 2.97
CA ASN A 70 -8.86 -1.94 2.00
C ASN A 70 -7.90 -0.74 1.96
N GLY A 71 -6.61 -1.03 1.90
CA GLY A 71 -5.56 -0.04 1.89
C GLY A 71 -5.22 0.52 3.26
N GLN A 72 -6.15 0.45 4.22
CA GLN A 72 -5.99 1.12 5.50
C GLN A 72 -4.85 0.49 6.31
N ARG A 73 -4.01 1.37 6.87
CA ARG A 73 -3.11 0.97 7.94
C ARG A 73 -3.96 0.72 9.18
N LEU A 74 -3.91 -0.48 9.71
CA LEU A 74 -4.47 -0.75 11.03
C LEU A 74 -3.43 -0.32 12.05
N ASP A 75 -3.54 0.91 12.50
CA ASP A 75 -2.59 1.54 13.43
C ASP A 75 -2.94 1.33 14.90
N SER A 76 -3.94 0.51 15.18
CA SER A 76 -4.57 0.47 16.48
C SER A 76 -4.43 -0.87 17.17
N HIS A 77 -4.28 -0.77 18.49
CA HIS A 77 -4.45 -1.81 19.51
C HIS A 77 -5.85 -2.47 19.51
N LEU A 78 -6.62 -2.40 18.41
CA LEU A 78 -7.98 -2.93 18.32
C LEU A 78 -8.03 -4.46 18.34
N VAL A 79 -6.89 -5.14 18.14
CA VAL A 79 -6.75 -6.58 18.31
C VAL A 79 -5.37 -6.89 18.89
N GLU A 80 -5.29 -7.45 20.09
CA GLU A 80 -4.04 -8.02 20.61
C GLU A 80 -3.52 -9.10 19.63
N GLY A 81 -2.24 -9.01 19.25
CA GLY A 81 -1.61 -10.01 18.38
C GLY A 81 -1.75 -9.76 16.87
N LEU A 82 -2.53 -8.76 16.43
CA LEU A 82 -2.47 -8.31 15.05
C LEU A 82 -1.28 -7.35 14.92
N ALA A 83 -0.17 -7.86 14.39
CA ALA A 83 0.98 -7.02 14.07
C ALA A 83 0.52 -5.81 13.24
N ARG A 84 1.08 -4.64 13.51
CA ARG A 84 0.87 -3.38 12.80
C ARG A 84 0.77 -3.66 11.29
N ALA A 85 -0.43 -3.73 10.74
CA ALA A 85 -0.61 -4.07 9.33
C ALA A 85 -0.21 -2.86 8.50
N PHE A 86 0.79 -3.04 7.64
CA PHE A 86 1.31 -1.96 6.79
C PHE A 86 0.34 -1.60 5.65
N GLY A 87 -0.59 -2.48 5.31
CA GLY A 87 -1.73 -2.26 4.41
C GLY A 87 -2.69 -3.45 4.52
N ALA A 88 -3.95 -3.28 4.12
CA ALA A 88 -4.98 -4.30 4.27
C ALA A 88 -5.64 -4.64 2.93
N VAL A 89 -5.88 -5.94 2.70
CA VAL A 89 -6.80 -6.45 1.69
C VAL A 89 -7.82 -7.29 2.43
N ASN A 90 -9.06 -6.81 2.50
CA ASN A 90 -10.15 -7.52 3.12
C ASN A 90 -10.81 -8.46 2.10
N LEU A 91 -10.99 -9.72 2.46
CA LEU A 91 -11.54 -10.75 1.58
C LEU A 91 -12.71 -11.43 2.29
N GLN A 92 -13.79 -11.70 1.56
CA GLN A 92 -14.92 -12.44 2.08
C GLN A 92 -14.53 -13.89 2.39
N ALA A 93 -15.01 -14.41 3.53
CA ALA A 93 -14.77 -15.80 3.91
C ALA A 93 -15.22 -16.78 2.82
N GLU A 94 -14.49 -17.89 2.67
CA GLU A 94 -14.74 -18.94 1.66
C GLU A 94 -14.60 -18.48 0.20
N THR A 95 -14.01 -17.30 -0.05
CA THR A 95 -13.66 -16.82 -1.39
C THR A 95 -12.16 -16.77 -1.59
N SER A 96 -11.71 -16.66 -2.85
CA SER A 96 -10.31 -16.47 -3.21
C SER A 96 -10.18 -15.37 -4.27
N VAL A 97 -9.01 -14.73 -4.30
CA VAL A 97 -8.66 -13.73 -5.30
C VAL A 97 -7.20 -13.88 -5.69
N GLU A 98 -6.90 -13.73 -6.98
CA GLU A 98 -5.54 -13.54 -7.49
C GLU A 98 -5.23 -12.04 -7.56
N LEU A 99 -4.09 -11.64 -7.01
CA LEU A 99 -3.66 -10.24 -6.95
C LEU A 99 -2.37 -10.04 -7.75
N SER A 100 -2.33 -8.97 -8.55
CA SER A 100 -1.06 -8.43 -9.05
C SER A 100 -0.58 -7.32 -8.12
N VAL A 101 0.73 -7.26 -7.92
CA VAL A 101 1.41 -6.19 -7.18
C VAL A 101 2.47 -5.58 -8.09
N ASP A 102 2.20 -4.39 -8.57
CA ASP A 102 3.02 -3.71 -9.57
C ASP A 102 3.63 -2.42 -9.01
N PHE A 103 4.82 -2.08 -9.49
CA PHE A 103 5.55 -0.86 -9.09
C PHE A 103 5.65 0.12 -10.26
N TYR A 104 5.20 1.35 -10.02
CA TYR A 104 5.16 2.40 -11.03
C TYR A 104 5.92 3.64 -10.58
N LYS A 105 6.40 4.42 -11.54
CA LYS A 105 6.87 5.78 -11.27
C LYS A 105 5.72 6.56 -10.65
N SER A 106 6.02 7.25 -9.56
CA SER A 106 5.01 7.87 -8.73
C SER A 106 4.06 8.81 -9.49
N GLY A 107 2.76 8.68 -9.23
CA GLY A 107 1.71 9.43 -9.91
C GLY A 107 1.40 9.02 -11.35
N THR A 108 2.04 7.96 -11.88
CA THR A 108 1.88 7.50 -13.26
C THR A 108 1.65 5.98 -13.33
N ASN A 109 1.37 5.44 -14.52
CA ASN A 109 1.32 3.99 -14.76
C ASN A 109 2.54 3.49 -15.57
N ALA A 110 3.63 4.25 -15.57
CA ALA A 110 4.88 3.83 -16.20
C ALA A 110 5.66 2.92 -15.24
N SER A 111 5.97 1.69 -15.66
CA SER A 111 6.72 0.74 -14.84
C SER A 111 8.09 1.28 -14.43
N VAL A 112 8.49 0.95 -13.21
CA VAL A 112 9.88 1.15 -12.77
C VAL A 112 10.73 0.03 -13.34
N LYS A 113 11.85 0.36 -13.99
CA LYS A 113 12.92 -0.61 -14.25
C LYS A 113 13.80 -0.64 -13.01
N MET A 114 13.80 -1.75 -12.28
CA MET A 114 14.73 -1.99 -11.17
C MET A 114 16.02 -2.62 -11.70
#